data_AF-A0A971W0C0-F1
#
_entry.id   AF-A0A971W0C0-F1
#
_cell.length_a   1.000
_cell.length_b   1.000
_cell.length_c   1.000
_cell.angle_alpha   90.00
_cell.angle_beta   90.00
_cell.angle_gamma   90.00
#
_symmetry.space_group_name_H-M   'P 1'
#
loop_
_entity.id
_entity.type
_entity.pdbx_description
1 polymer ?
#
loop_
_entity_poly.entity_id
_entity_poly.type
_entity_poly.pdbx_seq_one_letter_code
_entity_poly.pdbx_strand_id
1 'polypeptide(L)'
;MQKQLKADLALLSVVIVWGSTFVLTKDAIQHIETYNFLMLRFGIAVLMLLLFSIKKLPGLDRVTIKNGAILGLLLFIGYAFQTVGLNYTTASNSAFITGFSAVIVPILSAIMLKKKPQLSALAGVVLAVTGLGLLTLGDSFVLNIG
;
A
#
# COMPACT_ATOMS: atom_id res chain seq x y z
N MET A 1 3.86 25.78 -13.90
CA MET A 1 5.16 25.13 -13.62
C MET A 1 5.50 25.01 -12.12
N GLN A 2 5.64 26.08 -11.32
CA GLN A 2 6.08 25.93 -9.91
C GLN A 2 5.15 25.06 -9.02
N LYS A 3 3.83 25.06 -9.25
CA LYS A 3 2.90 24.17 -8.54
C LYS A 3 3.05 22.70 -8.92
N GLN A 4 3.39 22.39 -10.18
CA GLN A 4 3.62 21.02 -10.66
C GLN A 4 4.91 20.47 -10.04
N LEU A 5 6.01 21.24 -10.07
CA LEU A 5 7.26 20.82 -9.45
C LEU A 5 7.12 20.54 -7.94
N LYS A 6 6.34 21.36 -7.21
CA LYS A 6 6.04 21.10 -5.79
C LYS A 6 5.22 19.82 -5.59
N ALA A 7 4.26 19.54 -6.48
CA ALA A 7 3.48 18.30 -6.43
C ALA A 7 4.35 17.08 -6.74
N ASP A 8 5.21 17.17 -7.74
CA ASP A 8 6.12 16.10 -8.15
C ASP A 8 7.14 15.78 -7.04
N LEU A 9 7.71 16.80 -6.39
CA LEU A 9 8.61 16.62 -5.24
C LEU A 9 7.89 16.04 -4.01
N ALA A 10 6.63 16.42 -3.79
CA ALA A 10 5.82 15.83 -2.73
C ALA A 10 5.54 14.34 -3.03
N LEU A 11 5.19 14.00 -4.27
CA LEU A 11 5.00 12.62 -4.71
C LEU A 11 6.28 11.80 -4.56
N LEU A 12 7.43 12.35 -4.96
CA LEU A 12 8.73 11.70 -4.82
C LEU A 12 9.04 11.39 -3.34
N SER A 13 8.81 12.37 -2.46
CA SER A 13 8.97 12.19 -1.01
C SER A 13 8.08 11.07 -0.48
N VAL A 14 6.82 11.02 -0.90
CA VAL A 14 5.88 9.96 -0.50
C VAL A 14 6.37 8.59 -0.96
N VAL A 15 6.85 8.48 -2.20
CA VAL A 15 7.36 7.21 -2.75
C VAL A 15 8.62 6.76 -2.01
N ILE A 16 9.53 7.66 -1.66
CA ILE A 16 10.75 7.34 -0.89
C ILE A 16 10.38 6.81 0.50
N VAL A 17 9.50 7.51 1.22
CA VAL A 17 9.06 7.12 2.56
C VAL A 17 8.33 5.78 2.52
N TRP A 18 7.45 5.60 1.52
CA TRP A 18 6.68 4.38 1.35
C TRP A 18 7.57 3.19 0.98
N GLY A 19 8.48 3.34 0.02
CA GLY A 19 9.41 2.28 -0.38
C GLY A 19 10.35 1.86 0.76
N SER A 20 10.91 2.82 1.50
CA SER A 20 11.78 2.56 2.65
C SER A 20 11.06 1.78 3.76
N THR A 21 9.73 1.95 3.88
CA THR A 21 8.93 1.25 4.89
C THR A 21 8.99 -0.26 4.76
N PHE A 22 9.14 -0.82 3.54
CA PHE A 22 9.25 -2.28 3.38
C PHE A 22 10.53 -2.84 3.98
N VAL A 23 11.65 -2.15 3.78
CA VAL A 23 12.96 -2.53 4.33
C VAL A 23 12.92 -2.43 5.86
N LEU A 24 12.44 -1.31 6.38
CA LEU A 24 12.32 -1.10 7.83
C LEU A 24 11.35 -2.08 8.48
N THR A 25 10.23 -2.41 7.82
CA THR A 25 9.28 -3.39 8.35
C THR A 25 9.89 -4.79 8.34
N LYS A 26 10.62 -5.17 7.28
CA LYS A 26 11.31 -6.47 7.22
C LYS A 26 12.33 -6.63 8.34
N ASP A 27 13.09 -5.58 8.64
CA ASP A 27 14.04 -5.56 9.74
C ASP A 27 13.34 -5.58 11.11
N ALA A 28 12.28 -4.79 11.29
CA ALA A 28 11.54 -4.73 12.55
C ALA A 28 10.87 -6.07 12.92
N ILE A 29 10.26 -6.76 11.95
CA ILE A 29 9.57 -8.04 12.20
C ILE A 29 10.52 -9.21 12.49
N GLN A 30 11.84 -9.02 12.32
CA GLN A 30 12.85 -9.97 12.81
C GLN A 30 13.09 -9.84 14.32
N HIS A 31 12.78 -8.68 14.91
CA HIS A 31 13.03 -8.38 16.32
C HIS A 31 11.76 -8.42 17.17
N ILE A 32 10.59 -8.19 16.57
CA ILE A 32 9.30 -8.23 17.24
C ILE A 32 8.29 -9.03 16.42
N GLU A 33 7.33 -9.67 17.11
CA GLU A 33 6.29 -10.43 16.42
C GLU A 33 5.45 -9.53 15.49
N THR A 34 5.04 -10.11 14.36
CA THR A 34 4.34 -9.39 13.27
C THR A 34 3.09 -8.65 13.75
N TYR A 35 2.27 -9.28 14.60
CA TYR A 35 1.04 -8.65 15.11
C TYR A 35 1.33 -7.55 16.13
N ASN A 36 2.40 -7.67 16.92
CA ASN A 36 2.83 -6.63 17.84
C ASN A 36 3.36 -5.40 17.08
N PHE A 37 4.12 -5.61 16.00
CA PHE A 37 4.53 -4.54 15.09
C PHE A 37 3.31 -3.81 14.50
N LEU A 38 2.32 -4.56 14.01
CA LEU A 38 1.09 -3.98 13.45
C LEU A 38 0.30 -3.20 14.49
N MET A 39 0.17 -3.72 15.71
CA MET A 39 -0.49 -3.03 16.82
C MET A 39 0.19 -1.69 17.13
N LEU A 40 1.51 -1.67 17.22
CA LEU A 40 2.28 -0.44 17.45
C LEU A 40 2.11 0.55 16.29
N ARG A 41 2.26 0.08 15.05
CA ARG A 41 2.14 0.91 13.84
C ARG A 41 0.76 1.57 13.74
N PHE A 42 -0.32 0.80 13.87
CA PHE A 42 -1.67 1.34 13.80
C PHE A 42 -2.05 2.12 15.07
N GLY A 43 -1.54 1.73 16.24
CA GLY A 43 -1.74 2.45 17.49
C GLY A 43 -1.17 3.87 17.43
N ILE A 44 0.06 4.02 16.96
CA ILE A 44 0.69 5.34 16.74
C ILE A 44 -0.11 6.13 15.71
N ALA A 45 -0.51 5.51 14.59
CA ALA A 45 -1.30 6.18 13.57
C ALA A 45 -2.64 6.72 14.10
N VAL A 46 -3.34 5.93 14.92
CA VAL A 46 -4.61 6.35 15.57
C VAL A 46 -4.37 7.50 16.53
N LEU A 47 -3.33 7.45 17.38
CA LEU A 47 -3.00 8.53 18.29
C LEU A 47 -2.69 9.84 17.54
N MET A 48 -1.89 9.76 16.48
CA MET A 48 -1.59 10.93 15.65
C MET A 48 -2.85 11.48 14.98
N LEU A 49 -3.69 10.63 14.38
CA LEU A 49 -4.93 11.06 13.74
C LEU A 49 -5.91 11.68 14.73
N LEU A 50 -6.01 11.14 15.95
CA LEU A 50 -6.83 11.71 17.01
C LEU A 50 -6.36 13.12 17.36
N LEU A 51 -5.06 13.36 17.56
CA LEU A 51 -4.53 14.71 17.86
C LEU A 51 -4.97 15.77 16.83
N PHE A 52 -4.96 15.43 15.54
CA PHE A 52 -5.36 16.35 14.47
C PHE A 52 -6.88 16.43 14.24
N SER A 53 -7.61 15.36 14.54
CA SER A 53 -9.03 15.21 14.14
C SER A 53 -10.01 15.21 15.31
N ILE A 54 -9.54 15.39 16.55
CA ILE A 54 -10.39 15.30 17.75
C ILE A 54 -11.59 16.25 17.71
N LYS A 55 -11.39 17.46 17.14
CA LYS A 55 -12.44 18.47 17.01
C LYS A 55 -13.51 18.11 15.97
N LYS A 56 -13.24 17.15 15.09
CA LYS A 56 -14.15 16.70 14.03
C LYS A 56 -14.92 15.42 14.40
N LEU A 57 -14.58 14.77 15.51
CA LEU A 57 -15.24 13.56 16.01
C LEU A 57 -16.74 13.73 16.35
N PRO A 58 -17.19 14.84 16.98
CA PRO A 58 -18.58 14.96 17.46
C PRO A 58 -19.65 14.99 16.36
N GLY A 59 -19.25 15.16 15.10
CA GLY A 59 -20.17 15.22 13.95
C GLY A 59 -20.22 13.94 13.11
N LEU A 60 -19.61 12.83 13.55
CA LEU A 60 -19.65 11.59 12.78
C LEU A 60 -21.00 10.89 12.86
N ASP A 61 -21.61 10.68 11.69
CA ASP A 61 -22.78 9.84 11.55
C ASP A 61 -22.44 8.34 11.71
N ARG A 62 -23.40 7.53 12.14
CA ARG A 62 -23.28 6.08 12.30
C ARG A 62 -22.91 5.39 10.99
N VAL A 63 -23.38 5.90 9.84
CA VAL A 63 -23.01 5.37 8.52
C VAL A 63 -21.51 5.56 8.26
N THR A 64 -20.97 6.74 8.57
CA THR A 64 -19.54 7.03 8.43
C THR A 64 -18.70 6.13 9.31
N ILE A 65 -19.11 5.90 10.57
CA ILE A 65 -18.41 4.99 11.48
C ILE A 65 -18.44 3.55 10.95
N LYS A 66 -19.60 3.08 10.48
CA LYS A 66 -19.75 1.74 9.92
C LYS A 66 -18.85 1.54 8.69
N ASN A 67 -18.88 2.48 7.75
CA ASN A 67 -18.05 2.42 6.55
C ASN A 67 -16.55 2.51 6.89
N GLY A 68 -16.18 3.38 7.83
CA GLY A 68 -14.82 3.47 8.35
C GLY A 68 -14.34 2.18 9.00
N ALA A 69 -15.20 1.50 9.78
CA ALA A 69 -14.88 0.22 10.39
C ALA A 69 -14.69 -0.90 9.33
N ILE A 70 -15.55 -0.95 8.31
CA ILE A 70 -15.41 -1.91 7.19
C ILE A 70 -14.09 -1.68 6.44
N LEU A 71 -13.79 -0.43 6.08
CA LEU A 71 -12.55 -0.08 5.38
C LEU A 71 -11.33 -0.34 6.26
N GLY A 72 -11.40 -0.02 7.56
CA GLY A 72 -10.34 -0.29 8.52
C GLY A 72 -10.06 -1.79 8.68
N LEU A 73 -11.10 -2.61 8.72
CA LEU A 73 -10.97 -4.06 8.78
C LEU A 73 -10.33 -4.62 7.49
N LEU A 74 -10.80 -4.19 6.32
CA LEU A 74 -10.20 -4.59 5.03
C LEU A 74 -8.73 -4.17 4.94
N LEU A 75 -8.41 -2.97 5.41
CA LEU A 75 -7.04 -2.45 5.45
C LEU A 75 -6.17 -3.27 6.40
N PHE A 76 -6.67 -3.59 7.60
CA PHE A 76 -5.96 -4.43 8.57
C PHE A 76 -5.67 -5.82 7.99
N ILE A 77 -6.67 -6.46 7.38
CA ILE A 77 -6.50 -7.76 6.72
C ILE A 77 -5.41 -7.68 5.65
N GLY A 78 -5.46 -6.66 4.78
CA GLY A 78 -4.45 -6.44 3.75
C GLY A 78 -3.04 -6.27 4.33
N TYR A 79 -2.89 -5.44 5.36
CA TYR A 79 -1.60 -5.23 6.04
C TYR A 79 -1.13 -6.46 6.80
N ALA A 80 -2.03 -7.23 7.42
CA ALA A 80 -1.69 -8.47 8.12
C ALA A 80 -1.13 -9.49 7.12
N PHE A 81 -1.83 -9.75 6.02
CA PHE A 81 -1.35 -10.64 4.97
C PHE A 81 -0.04 -10.16 4.35
N GLN A 82 0.07 -8.86 4.05
CA GLN A 82 1.30 -8.28 3.52
C GLN A 82 2.48 -8.45 4.48
N THR A 83 2.30 -8.14 5.77
CA THR A 83 3.39 -8.17 6.75
C THR A 83 3.77 -9.62 7.10
N VAL A 84 2.79 -10.52 7.18
CA VAL A 84 3.05 -11.96 7.33
C VAL A 84 3.81 -12.48 6.11
N GLY A 85 3.36 -12.16 4.89
CA GLY A 85 4.06 -12.50 3.65
C GLY A 85 5.49 -11.96 3.59
N LEU A 86 5.71 -10.76 4.13
CA LEU A 86 7.04 -10.17 4.25
C LEU A 86 7.99 -10.99 5.13
N ASN A 87 7.52 -11.85 6.03
CA ASN A 87 8.42 -12.79 6.73
C ASN A 87 9.03 -13.81 5.75
N TYR A 88 8.26 -14.27 4.77
CA TYR A 88 8.65 -15.32 3.83
C TYR A 88 9.35 -14.80 2.58
N THR A 89 9.17 -13.51 2.25
CA THR A 89 9.75 -12.92 1.04
C THR A 89 10.72 -11.77 1.33
N THR A 90 11.30 -11.19 0.28
CA THR A 90 12.18 -10.02 0.38
C THR A 90 11.37 -8.71 0.37
N ALA A 91 11.95 -7.63 0.91
CA ALA A 91 11.33 -6.31 0.85
C ALA A 91 11.02 -5.89 -0.60
N SER A 92 11.91 -6.20 -1.54
CA SER A 92 11.74 -5.95 -2.97
C SER A 92 10.55 -6.73 -3.56
N ASN A 93 10.42 -8.03 -3.25
CA ASN A 93 9.31 -8.85 -3.73
C ASN A 93 7.96 -8.39 -3.14
N SER A 94 7.92 -8.06 -1.85
CA SER A 94 6.70 -7.53 -1.22
C SER A 94 6.30 -6.17 -1.80
N ALA A 95 7.27 -5.27 -2.02
CA ALA A 95 7.03 -3.98 -2.67
C ALA A 95 6.54 -4.17 -4.12
N PHE A 96 7.09 -5.16 -4.83
CA PHE A 96 6.66 -5.55 -6.19
C PHE A 96 5.20 -6.03 -6.21
N ILE A 97 4.83 -7.00 -5.37
CA ILE A 97 3.46 -7.53 -5.29
C ILE A 97 2.48 -6.40 -4.96
N THR A 98 2.87 -5.51 -4.05
CA THR A 98 2.04 -4.35 -3.68
C THR A 98 1.93 -3.35 -4.82
N GLY A 99 3.01 -3.10 -5.57
CA GLY A 99 3.02 -2.23 -6.75
C GLY A 99 2.12 -2.72 -7.88
N PHE A 100 1.92 -4.03 -7.99
CA PHE A 100 0.97 -4.63 -8.94
C PHE A 100 -0.49 -4.19 -8.70
N SER A 101 -0.81 -3.66 -7.50
CA SER A 101 -2.11 -3.02 -7.26
C SER A 101 -2.39 -1.84 -8.21
N ALA A 102 -1.36 -1.11 -8.68
CA ALA A 102 -1.53 -0.05 -9.67
C ALA A 102 -2.11 -0.55 -11.00
N VAL A 103 -1.92 -1.85 -11.29
CA VAL A 103 -2.49 -2.54 -12.45
C VAL A 103 -3.89 -3.07 -12.14
N ILE A 104 -4.05 -3.71 -10.98
CA ILE A 104 -5.31 -4.35 -10.57
C ILE A 104 -6.40 -3.30 -10.31
N VAL A 105 -6.08 -2.17 -9.67
CA VAL A 105 -7.07 -1.17 -9.22
C VAL A 105 -7.86 -0.57 -10.38
N PRO A 106 -7.26 -0.11 -11.50
CA PRO A 106 -8.02 0.35 -12.67
C PRO A 106 -8.91 -0.72 -13.28
N ILE A 107 -8.45 -1.98 -13.31
CA ILE A 107 -9.21 -3.12 -13.86
C ILE A 107 -10.42 -3.42 -12.97
N LEU A 108 -10.22 -3.56 -11.66
CA LEU A 108 -11.30 -3.75 -10.69
C LEU A 108 -12.29 -2.59 -10.73
N SER A 109 -11.78 -1.35 -10.79
CA SER A 109 -12.61 -0.14 -10.90
C SER A 109 -13.46 -0.16 -12.18
N ALA A 110 -12.89 -0.56 -13.31
CA ALA A 110 -13.65 -0.69 -14.56
C ALA A 110 -14.77 -1.73 -14.47
N ILE A 111 -14.53 -2.86 -13.79
CA ILE A 111 -15.53 -3.92 -13.58
C ILE A 111 -16.61 -3.44 -12.61
N MET A 112 -16.23 -2.88 -11.47
CA MET A 112 -17.17 -2.43 -10.42
C MET A 112 -18.00 -1.21 -10.85
N LEU A 113 -17.36 -0.23 -11.49
CA LEU A 113 -18.02 0.99 -11.97
C LEU A 113 -18.64 0.83 -13.37
N LYS A 114 -18.49 -0.35 -14.00
CA LYS A 114 -18.94 -0.66 -15.37
C LYS A 114 -18.50 0.37 -16.41
N LYS A 115 -17.35 1.03 -16.19
CA LYS A 115 -16.81 2.09 -17.04
C LYS A 115 -15.55 1.59 -17.72
N LYS A 116 -15.48 1.70 -19.05
CA LYS A 116 -14.30 1.23 -19.80
C LYS A 116 -13.05 2.00 -19.34
N PRO A 117 -11.93 1.32 -19.04
CA PRO A 117 -10.70 1.99 -18.65
C PRO A 117 -10.16 2.80 -19.82
N GLN A 118 -9.60 3.98 -19.54
CA GLN A 118 -8.99 4.82 -20.58
C GLN A 118 -7.76 4.12 -21.17
N LEU A 119 -7.51 4.33 -22.48
CA LEU A 119 -6.39 3.71 -23.20
C LEU A 119 -5.03 4.03 -22.54
N SER A 120 -4.89 5.22 -21.96
CA SER A 120 -3.73 5.64 -21.19
C SER A 120 -3.51 4.81 -19.91
N ALA A 121 -4.58 4.45 -19.22
CA ALA A 121 -4.51 3.56 -18.06
C ALA A 121 -4.06 2.16 -18.47
N LEU A 122 -4.57 1.65 -19.60
CA LEU A 122 -4.18 0.33 -20.12
C LEU A 122 -2.71 0.31 -20.57
N ALA A 123 -2.23 1.36 -21.23
CA ALA A 123 -0.81 1.51 -21.57
C ALA A 123 0.08 1.60 -20.33
N GLY A 124 -0.35 2.36 -19.30
CA GLY A 124 0.32 2.44 -18.01
C GLY A 124 0.38 1.10 -17.29
N VAL A 125 -0.68 0.29 -17.39
CA VAL A 125 -0.70 -1.08 -16.89
C VAL A 125 0.37 -1.94 -17.57
N VAL A 126 0.42 -1.96 -18.91
CA VAL A 126 1.39 -2.78 -19.65
C VAL A 126 2.83 -2.36 -19.33
N LEU A 127 3.09 -1.04 -19.28
CA LEU A 127 4.39 -0.49 -18.89
C LEU A 127 4.77 -0.86 -17.45
N ALA A 128 3.83 -0.74 -16.52
CA ALA A 128 4.05 -1.13 -15.12
C ALA A 128 4.35 -2.62 -15.01
N VAL A 129 3.57 -3.51 -15.63
CA VAL A 129 3.83 -4.97 -15.64
C VAL A 129 5.19 -5.30 -16.23
N THR A 130 5.58 -4.62 -17.32
CA THR A 130 6.87 -4.86 -17.99
C THR A 130 8.04 -4.39 -17.11
N GLY A 131 7.98 -3.15 -16.60
CA GLY A 131 9.01 -2.62 -15.71
C GLY A 131 9.12 -3.39 -14.39
N LEU A 132 7.99 -3.83 -13.86
CA LEU A 132 7.91 -4.73 -12.71
C LEU A 132 8.58 -6.07 -13.03
N GLY A 133 8.25 -6.71 -14.17
CA GLY A 133 8.86 -7.97 -14.59
C GLY A 133 10.39 -7.87 -14.67
N LEU A 134 10.91 -6.81 -15.28
CA LEU A 134 12.36 -6.57 -15.37
C LEU A 134 13.05 -6.36 -14.02
N LEU A 135 12.35 -5.82 -13.01
CA LEU A 135 12.90 -5.65 -11.66
C LEU A 135 12.94 -6.96 -10.86
N THR A 136 12.09 -7.92 -11.19
CA THR A 136 11.90 -9.16 -10.41
C THR A 136 12.51 -10.40 -11.06
N LEU A 137 12.63 -10.40 -12.39
CA LEU A 137 13.32 -11.45 -13.15
C LEU A 137 14.84 -11.27 -13.01
N GLY A 138 15.41 -11.74 -11.90
CA GLY A 138 16.85 -12.02 -11.81
C GLY A 138 17.24 -13.27 -12.62
N ASP A 139 18.54 -13.53 -12.79
CA ASP A 139 19.09 -14.63 -13.62
C ASP A 139 18.67 -16.06 -13.20
N SER A 140 18.04 -16.22 -12.03
CA SER A 140 17.59 -17.52 -11.52
C SER A 140 16.11 -17.46 -11.12
N PHE A 141 15.26 -18.11 -11.92
CA PHE A 141 13.87 -18.42 -11.59
C PHE A 141 13.81 -19.44 -10.43
N VAL A 142 14.05 -18.97 -9.21
CA VAL A 142 13.78 -19.76 -8.01
C VAL A 142 12.41 -19.35 -7.51
N LEU A 143 11.43 -20.25 -7.63
CA LEU A 143 10.14 -20.12 -6.95
C LEU A 143 10.40 -20.14 -5.44
N ASN A 144 10.49 -18.96 -4.84
CA ASN A 144 10.54 -18.82 -3.40
C ASN A 144 9.15 -19.12 -2.83
N ILE A 145 9.09 -19.84 -1.71
CA ILE A 145 7.85 -20.14 -1.01
C ILE A 145 7.49 -18.90 -0.18
N GLY A 146 7.24 -17.77 -0.87
CA GLY A 146 7.17 -16.44 -0.29
C GLY A 146 7.60 -15.35 -1.25
#